data_AF-A0A831U2U8-F1
#
_entry.id   AF-A0A831U2U8-F1
#
_cell.length_a   1.000
_cell.length_b   1.000
_cell.length_c   1.000
_cell.angle_alpha   90.00
_cell.angle_beta   90.00
_cell.angle_gamma   90.00
#
_symmetry.space_group_name_H-M   'P 1'
#
loop_
_entity.id
_entity.type
_entity.pdbx_description
1 polymer ?
#
loop_
_entity_poly.entity_id
_entity_poly.type
_entity_poly.pdbx_seq_one_letter_code
_entity_poly.pdbx_strand_id
1 'polypeptide(L)'
;MSKAVIAAALILGTSLPAWGERLWLVVGASDPTAKGIARKAKASPLTSPSALVVRTGDCGDKRSIFAWVPEIAASPETARAALSRVRAAAKDAYLKRCDTQPGTLLALRMSAVDSSISDVPESAVNWAEKDRISTARPLPDGRSIVIVRSYSPADDDPLEGKRERVILASPAGKRTVLEENCISPGPVAAHQGRLAFHCAREQAGDHLFHDVVVFDRSGEKRAEIRRCRDPKWRGRQLIECSEESVGPDGVLTLRTKRTPLPREEKTLDNVKSGA
;
A
#
# COMPACT_ATOMS: atom_id res chain seq x y z
N MET A 1 11.07 40.88 44.40
CA MET A 1 10.01 40.73 43.39
C MET A 1 10.67 40.38 42.06
N SER A 2 10.83 39.09 41.77
CA SER A 2 11.55 38.62 40.59
C SER A 2 10.55 38.12 39.55
N LYS A 3 10.45 38.81 38.42
CA LYS A 3 9.60 38.42 37.29
C LYS A 3 10.33 37.37 36.46
N ALA A 4 9.82 36.14 36.44
CA ALA A 4 10.25 35.10 35.52
C ALA A 4 9.61 35.35 34.14
N VAL A 5 10.44 35.49 33.11
CA VAL A 5 10.01 35.57 31.72
C VAL A 5 9.95 34.14 31.17
N ILE A 6 8.74 33.67 30.85
CA ILE A 6 8.53 32.39 30.16
C ILE A 6 8.71 32.65 28.66
N ALA A 7 9.83 32.20 28.10
CA ALA A 7 10.03 32.15 26.65
C ALA A 7 9.25 30.95 26.08
N ALA A 8 8.14 31.21 25.40
CA ALA A 8 7.43 30.22 24.62
C ALA A 8 8.23 29.94 23.33
N ALA A 9 8.94 28.82 23.30
CA ALA A 9 9.57 28.32 22.08
C ALA A 9 8.48 27.80 21.13
N LEU A 10 8.16 28.59 20.10
CA LEU A 10 7.39 28.14 18.95
C LEU A 10 8.20 27.08 18.20
N ILE A 11 7.84 25.81 18.38
CA ILE A 11 8.32 24.71 17.56
C ILE A 11 7.67 24.89 16.17
N LEU A 12 8.42 25.53 15.27
CA LEU A 12 8.15 25.50 13.83
C LEU A 12 8.23 24.03 13.38
N GLY A 13 7.08 23.36 13.34
CA GLY A 13 6.96 22.07 12.69
C GLY A 13 7.41 22.23 11.24
N THR A 14 8.52 21.59 10.88
CA THR A 14 8.98 21.50 9.50
C THR A 14 7.93 20.73 8.71
N SER A 15 7.00 21.44 8.08
CA SER A 15 6.16 20.91 7.03
C SER A 15 7.10 20.41 5.94
N LEU A 16 7.20 19.09 5.81
CA LEU A 16 7.82 18.48 4.64
C LEU A 16 7.24 19.15 3.38
N PRO A 17 8.07 19.43 2.36
CA PRO A 17 7.56 20.05 1.14
C PRO A 17 6.40 19.20 0.62
N ALA A 18 5.21 19.80 0.53
CA ALA A 18 3.98 19.16 0.07
C ALA A 18 3.98 18.80 -1.43
N TRP A 19 5.15 18.80 -2.06
CA TRP A 19 5.34 18.80 -3.50
C TRP A 19 6.06 17.49 -3.85
N GLY A 20 5.39 16.60 -4.57
CA GLY A 20 6.04 15.38 -5.04
C GLY A 20 6.96 15.65 -6.23
N GLU A 21 7.67 14.60 -6.64
CA GLU A 21 8.62 14.62 -7.74
C GLU A 21 7.92 15.00 -9.06
N ARG A 22 8.53 15.89 -9.84
CA ARG A 22 8.09 16.18 -11.21
C ARG A 22 8.61 15.11 -12.16
N LEU A 23 7.68 14.45 -12.84
CA LEU A 23 7.94 13.36 -13.77
C LEU A 23 7.39 13.66 -15.16
N TRP A 24 8.00 13.01 -16.14
CA TRP A 24 7.48 12.90 -17.49
C TRP A 24 7.12 11.44 -17.76
N LEU A 25 5.82 11.18 -17.92
CA LEU A 25 5.29 9.86 -18.21
C LEU A 25 5.20 9.68 -19.71
N VAL A 26 5.83 8.63 -20.25
CA VAL A 26 5.58 8.19 -21.62
C VAL A 26 4.37 7.26 -21.56
N VAL A 27 3.20 7.76 -21.94
CA VAL A 27 1.96 6.99 -21.88
C VAL A 27 1.80 6.24 -23.20
N GLY A 28 1.80 4.91 -23.12
CA GLY A 28 1.59 4.05 -24.29
C GLY A 28 0.13 3.68 -24.52
N ALA A 29 -0.68 3.64 -23.47
CA ALA A 29 -2.11 3.38 -23.56
C ALA A 29 -2.85 3.97 -22.36
N SER A 30 -4.17 4.19 -22.51
CA SER A 30 -5.05 4.59 -21.42
C SER A 30 -6.40 3.89 -21.48
N ASP A 31 -7.05 3.75 -20.32
CA ASP A 31 -8.37 3.15 -20.19
C ASP A 31 -9.09 3.69 -18.94
N PRO A 32 -10.42 3.86 -18.96
CA PRO A 32 -11.18 4.24 -17.76
C PRO A 32 -11.25 3.12 -16.71
N THR A 33 -10.95 1.86 -17.06
CA THR A 33 -11.06 0.70 -16.17
C THR A 33 -9.72 -0.01 -15.94
N ALA A 34 -9.54 -0.59 -14.75
CA ALA A 34 -8.40 -1.39 -14.37
C ALA A 34 -8.29 -2.67 -15.23
N LYS A 35 -9.44 -3.32 -15.51
CA LYS A 35 -9.47 -4.49 -16.42
C LYS A 35 -9.01 -4.10 -17.83
N GLY A 36 -9.53 -3.01 -18.38
CA GLY A 36 -9.21 -2.55 -19.72
C GLY A 36 -7.73 -2.17 -19.87
N ILE A 37 -7.18 -1.43 -18.90
CA ILE A 37 -5.76 -1.06 -18.96
C ILE A 37 -4.83 -2.26 -18.75
N ALA A 38 -5.18 -3.23 -17.89
CA ALA A 38 -4.38 -4.43 -17.69
C ALA A 38 -4.28 -5.25 -18.98
N ARG A 39 -5.39 -5.41 -19.71
CA ARG A 39 -5.40 -6.08 -21.02
C ARG A 39 -4.55 -5.36 -22.06
N LYS A 40 -4.67 -4.02 -22.15
CA LYS A 40 -3.85 -3.20 -23.05
C LYS A 40 -2.36 -3.29 -22.71
N ALA A 41 -2.01 -3.26 -21.42
CA ALA A 41 -0.64 -3.41 -20.95
C ALA A 41 -0.07 -4.80 -21.28
N LYS A 42 -0.82 -5.88 -21.03
CA LYS A 42 -0.39 -7.26 -21.36
C LYS A 42 -0.25 -7.51 -22.86
N ALA A 43 -1.13 -6.92 -23.68
CA ALA A 43 -1.06 -7.04 -25.14
C ALA A 43 0.07 -6.21 -25.77
N SER A 44 0.73 -5.33 -25.01
CA SER A 44 1.79 -4.50 -25.53
C SER A 44 3.04 -5.34 -25.82
N PRO A 45 3.66 -5.21 -27.01
CA PRO A 45 4.90 -5.91 -27.33
C PRO A 45 6.12 -5.32 -26.59
N LEU A 46 5.96 -4.17 -25.92
CA LEU A 46 7.00 -3.56 -25.11
C LEU A 46 7.06 -4.22 -23.73
N THR A 47 8.06 -5.06 -23.53
CA THR A 47 8.45 -5.53 -22.21
C THR A 47 9.44 -4.54 -21.60
N SER A 48 9.02 -3.86 -20.54
CA SER A 48 9.89 -2.98 -19.76
C SER A 48 9.74 -3.34 -18.29
N PRO A 49 10.82 -3.70 -17.58
CA PRO A 49 10.76 -4.03 -16.16
C PRO A 49 10.34 -2.84 -15.29
N SER A 50 10.44 -1.61 -15.83
CA SER A 50 9.99 -0.38 -15.18
C SER A 50 8.60 0.10 -15.63
N ALA A 51 7.90 -0.66 -16.48
CA ALA A 51 6.56 -0.29 -16.91
C ALA A 51 5.58 -0.33 -15.73
N LEU A 52 4.76 0.71 -15.60
CA LEU A 52 3.74 0.80 -14.56
C LEU A 52 2.37 1.08 -15.17
N VAL A 53 1.31 0.56 -14.56
CA VAL A 53 -0.02 1.13 -14.71
C VAL A 53 -0.20 2.17 -13.61
N VAL A 54 -0.54 3.40 -13.98
CA VAL A 54 -0.71 4.51 -13.04
C VAL A 54 -2.12 5.04 -13.10
N ARG A 55 -2.57 5.71 -12.03
CA ARG A 55 -3.78 6.53 -12.08
C ARG A 55 -3.37 7.95 -12.43
N THR A 56 -4.04 8.55 -13.41
CA THR A 56 -3.82 9.97 -13.75
C THR A 56 -4.15 10.91 -12.59
N GLY A 57 -5.01 10.48 -11.66
CA GLY A 57 -5.24 11.17 -10.40
C GLY A 57 -4.00 11.29 -9.50
N ASP A 58 -3.00 10.41 -9.64
CA ASP A 58 -1.73 10.50 -8.92
C ASP A 58 -0.91 11.75 -9.34
N CYS A 59 -1.27 12.36 -10.48
CA CYS A 59 -0.73 13.63 -10.98
C CYS A 59 -1.63 14.84 -10.65
N GLY A 60 -2.71 14.65 -9.88
CA GLY A 60 -3.68 15.70 -9.56
C GLY A 60 -4.78 15.94 -10.61
N ASP A 61 -4.92 15.06 -11.61
CA ASP A 61 -6.00 15.17 -12.60
C ASP A 61 -7.39 15.01 -11.94
N LYS A 62 -8.33 15.91 -12.23
CA LYS A 62 -9.71 15.86 -11.70
C LYS A 62 -10.47 14.61 -12.14
N ARG A 63 -10.20 14.12 -13.36
CA ARG A 63 -10.76 12.87 -13.89
C ARG A 63 -9.65 11.82 -13.88
N SER A 64 -9.79 10.84 -13.00
CA SER A 64 -8.81 9.76 -12.85
C SER A 64 -9.14 8.60 -13.79
N ILE A 65 -8.42 8.49 -14.89
CA ILE A 65 -8.31 7.27 -15.72
C ILE A 65 -7.00 6.53 -15.43
N PHE A 66 -6.87 5.29 -15.93
CA PHE A 66 -5.63 4.53 -15.88
C PHE A 66 -4.79 4.74 -17.13
N ALA A 67 -3.48 4.75 -16.96
CA ALA A 67 -2.50 4.86 -18.03
C ALA A 67 -1.41 3.80 -17.86
N TRP A 68 -1.08 3.11 -18.94
CA TRP A 68 0.08 2.23 -19.00
C TRP A 68 1.27 3.08 -19.46
N VAL A 69 2.30 3.09 -18.62
CA VAL A 69 3.47 3.96 -18.70
C VAL A 69 4.71 3.07 -18.82
N PRO A 70 5.14 2.71 -20.05
CA PRO A 70 6.34 1.90 -20.28
C PRO A 70 7.65 2.54 -19.76
N GLU A 71 7.70 3.87 -19.74
CA GLU A 71 8.89 4.61 -19.32
C GLU A 71 8.51 5.88 -18.54
N ILE A 72 9.26 6.16 -17.48
CA ILE A 72 9.14 7.37 -16.68
C ILE A 72 10.48 8.08 -16.68
N ALA A 73 10.46 9.35 -17.03
CA ALA A 73 11.63 10.19 -17.19
C ALA A 73 11.63 11.35 -16.19
N ALA A 74 12.83 11.74 -15.72
CA ALA A 74 13.01 12.90 -14.84
C ALA A 74 13.10 14.23 -15.63
N SER A 75 13.36 14.18 -16.94
CA SER A 75 13.48 15.37 -17.80
C SER A 75 12.65 15.27 -19.08
N PRO A 76 12.24 16.40 -19.67
CA PRO A 76 11.55 16.40 -20.96
C PRO A 76 12.38 15.79 -22.09
N GLU A 77 13.70 15.95 -22.08
CA GLU A 77 14.61 15.49 -23.13
C GLU A 77 14.68 13.96 -23.14
N THR A 78 14.87 13.36 -21.95
CA THR A 78 14.86 11.90 -21.77
C THR A 78 13.50 11.32 -22.14
N ALA A 79 12.41 12.00 -21.76
CA ALA A 79 11.06 11.61 -22.13
C ALA A 79 10.80 11.62 -23.65
N ARG A 80 11.29 12.63 -24.38
CA ARG A 80 11.14 12.70 -25.84
C ARG A 80 11.89 11.57 -26.55
N ALA A 81 13.11 11.27 -26.10
CA ALA A 81 13.88 10.13 -26.62
C ALA A 81 13.15 8.80 -26.39
N ALA A 82 12.61 8.63 -25.18
CA ALA A 82 11.78 7.49 -24.80
C ALA A 82 10.52 7.34 -25.64
N LEU A 83 9.79 8.44 -25.84
CA LEU A 83 8.58 8.47 -26.66
C LEU A 83 8.84 7.96 -28.08
N SER A 84 9.96 8.36 -28.69
CA SER A 84 10.31 7.90 -30.05
C SER A 84 10.44 6.39 -30.13
N ARG A 85 11.02 5.74 -29.10
CA ARG A 85 11.13 4.28 -29.02
C ARG A 85 9.77 3.63 -28.77
N VAL A 86 9.00 4.18 -27.83
CA VAL A 86 7.68 3.63 -27.48
C VAL A 86 6.71 3.69 -28.66
N ARG A 87 6.78 4.75 -29.49
CA ARG A 87 5.95 4.91 -30.69
C ARG A 87 6.14 3.83 -31.76
N ALA A 88 7.27 3.13 -31.76
CA ALA A 88 7.47 1.98 -32.64
C ALA A 88 6.48 0.84 -32.34
N ALA A 89 6.01 0.73 -31.09
CA ALA A 89 5.07 -0.28 -30.65
C ALA A 89 3.67 0.26 -30.31
N ALA A 90 3.57 1.52 -29.87
CA ALA A 90 2.33 2.19 -29.51
C ALA A 90 2.25 3.53 -30.26
N LYS A 91 1.68 3.51 -31.47
CA LYS A 91 1.66 4.68 -32.38
C LYS A 91 1.09 5.95 -31.74
N ASP A 92 0.05 5.80 -30.92
CA ASP A 92 -0.64 6.89 -30.23
C ASP A 92 0.00 7.28 -28.90
N ALA A 93 1.21 6.78 -28.61
CA ALA A 93 1.92 7.14 -27.41
C ALA A 93 2.18 8.66 -27.34
N TYR A 94 2.10 9.19 -26.13
CA TYR A 94 2.24 10.62 -25.86
C TYR A 94 3.00 10.87 -24.56
N LEU A 95 3.41 12.12 -24.36
CA LEU A 95 4.05 12.57 -23.13
C LEU A 95 3.04 13.26 -22.22
N LYS A 96 3.07 12.91 -20.94
CA LYS A 96 2.34 13.61 -19.89
C LYS A 96 3.31 14.11 -18.84
N ARG A 97 3.30 15.42 -18.59
CA ARG A 97 3.94 15.99 -17.40
C ARG A 97 3.08 15.65 -16.18
N CYS A 98 3.73 15.21 -15.11
CA CYS A 98 3.08 14.78 -13.88
C CYS A 98 3.83 15.38 -12.68
N ASP A 99 3.19 16.27 -11.94
CA ASP A 99 3.68 16.66 -10.61
C ASP A 99 3.06 15.65 -9.63
N THR A 100 3.84 14.64 -9.23
CA THR A 100 3.31 13.52 -8.45
C THR A 100 2.78 13.97 -7.10
N GLN A 101 1.71 13.35 -6.63
CA GLN A 101 1.22 13.56 -5.28
C GLN A 101 1.98 12.66 -4.29
N PRO A 102 2.55 13.21 -3.19
CA PRO A 102 3.22 12.41 -2.17
C PRO A 102 2.33 11.29 -1.62
N GLY A 103 2.91 10.12 -1.38
CA GLY A 103 2.19 8.97 -0.82
C GLY A 103 1.29 8.21 -1.80
N THR A 104 1.20 8.63 -3.07
CA THR A 104 0.52 7.86 -4.14
C THR A 104 1.38 6.70 -4.65
N LEU A 105 0.77 5.76 -5.37
CA LEU A 105 1.49 4.62 -5.94
C LEU A 105 2.54 5.04 -6.97
N LEU A 106 2.23 6.05 -7.81
CA LEU A 106 3.20 6.60 -8.74
C LEU A 106 4.42 7.20 -8.03
N ALA A 107 4.21 7.99 -6.95
CA ALA A 107 5.32 8.52 -6.16
C ALA A 107 6.20 7.42 -5.54
N LEU A 108 5.61 6.26 -5.25
CA LEU A 108 6.31 5.08 -4.73
C LEU A 108 6.88 4.16 -5.82
N ARG A 109 6.71 4.53 -7.11
CA ARG A 109 7.08 3.71 -8.29
C ARG A 109 6.43 2.32 -8.28
N MET A 110 5.17 2.25 -7.88
CA MET A 110 4.37 1.03 -7.81
C MET A 110 3.20 1.10 -8.78
N SER A 111 2.83 -0.04 -9.35
CA SER A 111 1.69 -0.12 -10.27
C SER A 111 0.37 -0.04 -9.49
N ALA A 112 -0.57 0.74 -10.00
CA ALA A 112 -1.95 0.78 -9.53
C ALA A 112 -2.73 -0.48 -9.86
N VAL A 113 -2.37 -1.16 -10.95
CA VAL A 113 -3.00 -2.40 -11.40
C VAL A 113 -1.89 -3.42 -11.66
N ASP A 114 -1.97 -4.57 -11.00
CA ASP A 114 -1.02 -5.65 -11.23
C ASP A 114 -1.25 -6.27 -12.63
N SER A 115 -0.19 -6.74 -13.28
CA SER A 115 -0.31 -7.32 -14.63
C SER A 115 -1.19 -8.57 -14.65
N SER A 116 -1.22 -9.34 -13.56
CA SER A 116 -2.08 -10.54 -13.45
C SER A 116 -3.57 -10.23 -13.56
N ILE A 117 -4.00 -8.99 -13.32
CA ILE A 117 -5.41 -8.58 -13.41
C ILE A 117 -6.00 -8.77 -14.82
N SER A 118 -5.15 -8.80 -15.86
CA SER A 118 -5.59 -9.13 -17.22
C SER A 118 -6.14 -10.54 -17.35
N ASP A 119 -5.77 -11.43 -16.44
CA ASP A 119 -6.03 -12.88 -16.51
C ASP A 119 -7.25 -13.29 -15.71
N VAL A 120 -7.88 -12.34 -15.02
CA VAL A 120 -9.17 -12.56 -14.36
C VAL A 120 -10.21 -12.95 -15.41
N PRO A 121 -10.86 -14.12 -15.29
CA PRO A 121 -11.87 -14.59 -16.23
C PRO A 121 -13.00 -13.59 -16.43
N GLU A 122 -13.55 -13.52 -17.64
CA GLU A 122 -14.71 -12.67 -17.92
C GLU A 122 -15.97 -13.13 -17.19
N SER A 123 -16.05 -14.42 -16.87
CA SER A 123 -17.11 -15.07 -16.10
C SER A 123 -16.96 -14.90 -14.59
N ALA A 124 -15.90 -14.26 -14.08
CA ALA A 124 -15.69 -14.09 -12.65
C ALA A 124 -16.74 -13.14 -12.05
N VAL A 125 -17.70 -13.68 -11.31
CA VAL A 125 -18.89 -12.94 -10.84
C VAL A 125 -18.63 -12.14 -9.58
N ASN A 126 -17.71 -12.57 -8.72
CA ASN A 126 -17.46 -11.90 -7.44
C ASN A 126 -16.37 -10.82 -7.52
N TRP A 127 -15.92 -10.41 -8.71
CA TRP A 127 -14.88 -9.40 -8.88
C TRP A 127 -15.43 -7.99 -9.10
N ALA A 128 -15.13 -7.07 -8.19
CA ALA A 128 -15.41 -5.65 -8.36
C ALA A 128 -14.17 -4.88 -8.84
N GLU A 129 -14.38 -3.66 -9.35
CA GLU A 129 -13.28 -2.79 -9.80
C GLU A 129 -12.28 -2.47 -8.66
N LYS A 130 -12.77 -2.28 -7.43
CA LYS A 130 -11.93 -2.06 -6.25
C LYS A 130 -10.97 -3.23 -5.96
N ASP A 131 -11.33 -4.45 -6.37
CA ASP A 131 -10.53 -5.66 -6.14
C ASP A 131 -9.35 -5.75 -7.13
N ARG A 132 -9.36 -4.91 -8.17
CA ARG A 132 -8.33 -4.85 -9.23
C ARG A 132 -7.28 -3.77 -8.98
N ILE A 133 -7.53 -2.87 -8.04
CA ILE A 133 -6.77 -1.63 -7.87
C ILE A 133 -6.01 -1.68 -6.55
N SER A 134 -4.69 -1.64 -6.64
CA SER A 134 -3.81 -1.44 -5.50
C SER A 134 -4.01 -0.05 -4.89
N THR A 135 -3.73 0.10 -3.60
CA THR A 135 -3.92 1.38 -2.89
C THR A 135 -2.75 1.69 -1.98
N ALA A 136 -2.42 2.97 -1.84
CA ALA A 136 -1.43 3.46 -0.89
C ALA A 136 -2.09 4.35 0.16
N ARG A 137 -1.62 4.26 1.40
CA ARG A 137 -2.04 5.07 2.54
C ARG A 137 -0.79 5.66 3.21
N PRO A 138 -0.59 6.99 3.15
CA PRO A 138 0.56 7.61 3.79
C PRO A 138 0.46 7.49 5.31
N LEU A 139 1.62 7.36 5.96
CA LEU A 139 1.78 7.30 7.40
C LEU A 139 2.39 8.62 7.92
N PRO A 140 2.19 8.98 9.20
CA PRO A 140 2.73 10.22 9.77
C PRO A 140 4.26 10.35 9.74
N ASP A 141 4.98 9.22 9.59
CA ASP A 141 6.45 9.18 9.52
C ASP A 141 7.00 9.22 8.09
N GLY A 142 6.15 9.54 7.11
CA GLY A 142 6.52 9.67 5.70
C GLY A 142 6.59 8.34 4.94
N ARG A 143 6.46 7.18 5.61
CA ARG A 143 6.28 5.89 4.95
C ARG A 143 4.84 5.75 4.43
N SER A 144 4.57 4.71 3.68
CA SER A 144 3.21 4.36 3.22
C SER A 144 2.94 2.89 3.43
N ILE A 145 1.71 2.56 3.83
CA ILE A 145 1.18 1.21 3.65
C ILE A 145 0.62 1.10 2.24
N VAL A 146 1.04 0.08 1.53
CA VAL A 146 0.54 -0.26 0.20
C VAL A 146 -0.17 -1.60 0.29
N ILE A 147 -1.44 -1.63 -0.07
CA ILE A 147 -2.21 -2.86 -0.29
C ILE A 147 -2.11 -3.15 -1.78
N VAL A 148 -1.31 -4.16 -2.12
CA VAL A 148 -1.17 -4.64 -3.50
C VAL A 148 -2.22 -5.69 -3.75
N ARG A 149 -2.98 -5.52 -4.82
CA ARG A 149 -4.00 -6.46 -5.28
C ARG A 149 -3.55 -7.13 -6.57
N SER A 150 -3.64 -8.45 -6.59
CA SER A 150 -3.26 -9.26 -7.76
C SER A 150 -4.23 -10.42 -7.94
N TYR A 151 -4.11 -11.09 -9.07
CA TYR A 151 -4.82 -12.30 -9.41
C TYR A 151 -3.84 -13.48 -9.43
N SER A 152 -4.22 -14.59 -8.81
CA SER A 152 -3.50 -15.85 -8.89
C SER A 152 -4.53 -16.96 -9.01
N PRO A 153 -4.72 -17.56 -10.19
CA PRO A 153 -5.67 -18.66 -10.35
C PRO A 153 -5.27 -19.84 -9.45
N ALA A 154 -6.27 -20.48 -8.85
CA ALA A 154 -6.13 -21.75 -8.15
C ALA A 154 -7.46 -22.49 -8.24
N ASP A 155 -7.39 -23.81 -8.42
CA ASP A 155 -8.58 -24.66 -8.47
C ASP A 155 -9.30 -24.64 -7.12
N ASP A 156 -10.63 -24.61 -7.15
CA ASP A 156 -11.50 -24.56 -5.96
C ASP A 156 -11.17 -23.44 -4.96
N ASP A 157 -10.57 -22.33 -5.44
CA ASP A 157 -10.20 -21.20 -4.59
C ASP A 157 -11.44 -20.39 -4.16
N PRO A 158 -11.78 -20.36 -2.86
CA PRO A 158 -12.92 -19.59 -2.37
C PRO A 158 -12.77 -18.08 -2.58
N LEU A 159 -11.56 -17.59 -2.87
CA LEU A 159 -11.30 -16.18 -3.17
C LEU A 159 -11.35 -15.88 -4.67
N GLU A 160 -11.65 -16.86 -5.52
CA GLU A 160 -11.67 -16.72 -6.99
C GLU A 160 -10.37 -16.08 -7.52
N GLY A 161 -9.23 -16.50 -6.97
CA GLY A 161 -7.90 -16.02 -7.32
C GLY A 161 -7.53 -14.63 -6.79
N LYS A 162 -8.37 -13.97 -5.98
CA LYS A 162 -8.01 -12.68 -5.38
C LYS A 162 -6.86 -12.85 -4.40
N ARG A 163 -5.82 -12.04 -4.54
CA ARG A 163 -4.69 -11.98 -3.60
C ARG A 163 -4.45 -10.55 -3.18
N GLU A 164 -4.19 -10.38 -1.89
CA GLU A 164 -3.90 -9.09 -1.28
C GLU A 164 -2.68 -9.25 -0.38
N ARG A 165 -1.65 -8.42 -0.61
CA ARG A 165 -0.48 -8.32 0.26
C ARG A 165 -0.30 -6.90 0.76
N VAL A 166 0.23 -6.78 1.97
CA VAL A 166 0.48 -5.50 2.64
C VAL A 166 1.98 -5.23 2.65
N ILE A 167 2.36 -4.09 2.07
CA ILE A 167 3.75 -3.65 1.96
C ILE A 167 3.92 -2.35 2.74
N LEU A 168 5.00 -2.25 3.50
CA LEU A 168 5.52 -1.00 4.00
C LEU A 168 6.51 -0.42 2.98
N ALA A 169 6.15 0.70 2.37
CA ALA A 169 6.97 1.40 1.40
C ALA A 169 7.58 2.66 2.03
N SER A 170 8.87 2.87 1.83
CA SER A 170 9.56 4.11 2.19
C SER A 170 9.74 5.02 0.95
N PRO A 171 9.83 6.35 1.12
CA PRO A 171 10.16 7.26 0.03
C PRO A 171 11.53 6.98 -0.61
N ALA A 172 12.47 6.42 0.16
CA ALA A 172 13.79 6.03 -0.33
C ALA A 172 13.79 4.76 -1.22
N GLY A 173 12.61 4.24 -1.58
CA GLY A 173 12.46 3.08 -2.45
C GLY A 173 12.55 1.72 -1.76
N LYS A 174 12.96 1.66 -0.47
CA LYS A 174 12.90 0.42 0.31
C LYS A 174 11.45 -0.01 0.49
N ARG A 175 11.15 -1.27 0.21
CA ARG A 175 9.85 -1.92 0.35
C ARG A 175 10.02 -3.17 1.21
N THR A 176 9.19 -3.30 2.24
CA THR A 176 9.16 -4.48 3.11
C THR A 176 7.76 -5.08 3.04
N VAL A 177 7.66 -6.35 2.66
CA VAL A 177 6.37 -7.06 2.76
C VAL A 177 6.10 -7.32 4.24
N LEU A 178 4.96 -6.86 4.73
CA LEU A 178 4.51 -7.11 6.09
C LEU A 178 3.68 -8.38 6.17
N GLU A 179 2.79 -8.60 5.20
CA GLU A 179 1.92 -9.77 5.13
C GLU A 179 1.65 -10.13 3.67
N GLU A 180 1.97 -11.35 3.27
CA GLU A 180 1.80 -11.82 1.88
C GLU A 180 0.34 -12.18 1.56
N ASN A 181 -0.42 -12.66 2.54
CA ASN A 181 -1.79 -13.13 2.35
C ASN A 181 -2.72 -12.47 3.38
N CYS A 182 -3.00 -11.18 3.19
CA CYS A 182 -3.88 -10.42 4.06
C CYS A 182 -5.23 -10.19 3.38
N ILE A 183 -6.16 -11.13 3.52
CA ILE A 183 -7.51 -11.00 2.95
C ILE A 183 -8.24 -9.86 3.67
N SER A 184 -8.82 -8.93 2.92
CA SER A 184 -9.59 -7.79 3.45
C SER A 184 -8.83 -7.02 4.54
N PRO A 185 -7.69 -6.40 4.22
CA PRO A 185 -6.87 -5.69 5.18
C PRO A 185 -7.64 -4.53 5.81
N GLY A 186 -7.65 -4.52 7.14
CA GLY A 186 -8.31 -3.50 7.95
C GLY A 186 -7.60 -2.14 7.97
N PRO A 187 -8.13 -1.18 8.74
CA PRO A 187 -7.42 0.06 9.07
C PRO A 187 -6.08 -0.21 9.75
N VAL A 188 -5.10 0.66 9.47
CA VAL A 188 -3.76 0.58 10.06
C VAL A 188 -3.66 1.55 11.23
N ALA A 189 -3.31 1.02 12.40
CA ALA A 189 -2.93 1.80 13.57
C ALA A 189 -1.42 1.98 13.60
N ALA A 190 -0.96 3.22 13.48
CA ALA A 190 0.44 3.59 13.55
C ALA A 190 0.77 4.29 14.87
N HIS A 191 1.88 3.91 15.52
CA HIS A 191 2.37 4.58 16.72
C HIS A 191 3.89 4.49 16.83
N GLN A 192 4.56 5.65 16.81
CA GLN A 192 6.03 5.76 16.92
C GLN A 192 6.77 4.83 15.93
N GLY A 193 6.31 4.81 14.67
CA GLY A 193 6.88 3.98 13.60
C GLY A 193 6.48 2.51 13.64
N ARG A 194 5.71 2.05 14.62
CA ARG A 194 5.18 0.68 14.67
C ARG A 194 3.78 0.62 14.09
N LEU A 195 3.40 -0.54 13.61
CA LEU A 195 2.20 -0.73 12.81
C LEU A 195 1.39 -1.90 13.36
N ALA A 196 0.08 -1.75 13.39
CA ALA A 196 -0.85 -2.84 13.65
C ALA A 196 -2.02 -2.72 12.67
N PHE A 197 -2.43 -3.83 12.08
CA PHE A 197 -3.62 -3.93 11.24
C PHE A 197 -4.17 -5.35 11.37
N HIS A 198 -5.35 -5.61 10.80
CA HIS A 198 -5.94 -6.93 10.82
C HIS A 198 -6.14 -7.48 9.41
N CYS A 199 -6.15 -8.80 9.31
CA CYS A 199 -6.44 -9.57 8.09
C CYS A 199 -7.50 -10.62 8.43
N ALA A 200 -8.45 -10.88 7.52
CA ALA A 200 -9.34 -12.02 7.66
C ALA A 200 -8.52 -13.32 7.53
N ARG A 201 -8.77 -14.28 8.44
CA ARG A 201 -8.03 -15.56 8.54
C ARG A 201 -8.94 -16.78 8.60
N GLU A 202 -10.11 -16.63 9.21
CA GLU A 202 -11.07 -17.73 9.38
C GLU A 202 -12.46 -17.27 8.98
N GLN A 203 -13.35 -18.22 8.70
CA GLN A 203 -14.76 -17.97 8.47
C GLN A 203 -15.58 -18.94 9.32
N ALA A 204 -16.65 -18.47 9.96
CA ALA A 204 -17.69 -19.34 10.53
C ALA A 204 -19.07 -18.79 10.21
N GLY A 205 -19.86 -19.59 9.49
CA GLY A 205 -21.11 -19.12 8.88
C GLY A 205 -20.82 -17.94 7.94
N ASP A 206 -21.57 -16.86 8.14
CA ASP A 206 -21.45 -15.63 7.35
C ASP A 206 -20.44 -14.61 7.91
N HIS A 207 -19.68 -14.98 8.95
CA HIS A 207 -18.74 -14.08 9.61
C HIS A 207 -17.30 -14.43 9.27
N LEU A 208 -16.54 -13.42 8.84
CA LEU A 208 -15.08 -13.49 8.76
C LEU A 208 -14.48 -13.11 10.11
N PHE A 209 -13.57 -13.95 10.61
CA PHE A 209 -12.74 -13.63 11.75
C PHE A 209 -11.39 -13.11 11.29
N HIS A 210 -10.88 -12.16 12.04
CA HIS A 210 -9.67 -11.45 11.73
C HIS A 210 -8.61 -11.72 12.78
N ASP A 211 -7.35 -11.69 12.36
CA ASP A 211 -6.22 -11.64 13.29
C ASP A 211 -5.54 -10.28 13.16
N VAL A 212 -5.23 -9.66 14.30
CA VAL A 212 -4.40 -8.45 14.33
C VAL A 212 -2.94 -8.86 14.26
N VAL A 213 -2.22 -8.36 13.27
CA VAL A 213 -0.77 -8.49 13.13
C VAL A 213 -0.09 -7.18 13.52
N VAL A 214 1.02 -7.30 14.26
CA VAL A 214 1.76 -6.15 14.81
C VAL A 214 3.20 -6.21 14.34
N PHE A 215 3.70 -5.09 13.84
CA PHE A 215 5.05 -4.95 13.30
C PHE A 215 5.81 -3.84 14.02
N ASP A 216 7.12 -4.02 14.15
CA ASP A 216 8.02 -3.01 14.68
C ASP A 216 8.29 -1.89 13.65
N ARG A 217 9.33 -1.08 13.91
CA ARG A 217 9.76 -0.01 12.99
C ARG A 217 10.49 -0.53 11.75
N SER A 218 11.16 -1.67 11.86
CA SER A 218 11.92 -2.29 10.78
C SER A 218 11.01 -3.03 9.78
N GLY A 219 9.78 -3.34 10.21
CA GLY A 219 8.81 -4.14 9.47
C GLY A 219 8.81 -5.62 9.91
N GLU A 220 9.50 -5.95 11.00
CA GLU A 220 9.50 -7.30 11.58
C GLU A 220 8.21 -7.53 12.37
N LYS A 221 7.59 -8.71 12.16
CA LYS A 221 6.38 -9.12 12.89
C LYS A 221 6.73 -9.40 14.35
N ARG A 222 6.03 -8.75 15.28
CA ARG A 222 6.25 -8.85 16.73
C ARG A 222 5.15 -9.62 17.45
N ALA A 223 3.92 -9.59 16.92
CA ALA A 223 2.80 -10.30 17.52
C ALA A 223 1.71 -10.59 16.48
N GLU A 224 0.89 -11.59 16.79
CA GLU A 224 -0.38 -11.88 16.15
C GLU A 224 -1.42 -12.16 17.23
N ILE A 225 -2.54 -11.45 17.18
CA ILE A 225 -3.62 -11.54 18.16
C ILE A 225 -4.83 -12.13 17.45
N ARG A 226 -5.12 -13.39 17.77
CA ARG A 226 -6.18 -14.14 17.11
C ARG A 226 -7.57 -13.59 17.40
N ARG A 227 -8.46 -13.70 16.40
CA ARG A 227 -9.88 -13.32 16.47
C ARG A 227 -10.07 -11.93 17.06
N CYS A 228 -9.37 -10.96 16.49
CA CYS A 228 -9.45 -9.57 16.86
C CYS A 228 -9.40 -8.68 15.63
N ARG A 229 -10.15 -7.58 15.65
CA ARG A 229 -10.13 -6.55 14.61
C ARG A 229 -10.01 -5.13 15.15
N ASP A 230 -9.82 -4.18 14.25
CA ASP A 230 -9.74 -2.74 14.53
C ASP A 230 -8.71 -2.37 15.61
N PRO A 231 -7.42 -2.70 15.41
CA PRO A 231 -6.40 -2.48 16.43
C PRO A 231 -6.18 -1.00 16.72
N LYS A 232 -5.85 -0.69 17.98
CA LYS A 232 -5.48 0.64 18.48
C LYS A 232 -4.33 0.51 19.45
N TRP A 233 -3.38 1.44 19.38
CA TRP A 233 -2.29 1.51 20.35
C TRP A 233 -2.77 2.14 21.67
N ARG A 234 -2.50 1.48 22.80
CA ARG A 234 -2.73 2.00 24.15
C ARG A 234 -1.38 2.19 24.86
N GLY A 235 -0.67 3.25 24.49
CA GLY A 235 0.71 3.47 24.93
C GLY A 235 1.69 2.61 24.12
N ARG A 236 2.84 2.27 24.72
CA ARG A 236 3.97 1.70 23.95
C ARG A 236 3.94 0.19 23.78
N GLN A 237 3.25 -0.60 24.60
CA GLN A 237 3.37 -2.07 24.56
C GLN A 237 2.01 -2.75 24.71
N LEU A 238 0.94 -2.07 24.32
CA LEU A 238 -0.41 -2.58 24.48
C LEU A 238 -1.22 -2.30 23.22
N ILE A 239 -1.82 -3.35 22.68
CA ILE A 239 -2.81 -3.26 21.61
C ILE A 239 -4.18 -3.49 22.22
N GLU A 240 -5.11 -2.59 21.93
CA GLU A 240 -6.54 -2.77 22.15
C GLU A 240 -7.20 -3.10 20.82
N CYS A 241 -8.09 -4.08 20.81
CA CYS A 241 -8.83 -4.50 19.62
C CYS A 241 -10.21 -5.06 20.01
N SER A 242 -11.06 -5.25 19.02
CA SER A 242 -12.38 -5.88 19.19
C SER A 242 -12.23 -7.38 18.97
N GLU A 243 -12.21 -8.16 20.05
CA GLU A 243 -12.21 -9.63 20.01
C GLU A 243 -13.54 -10.12 19.46
N GLU A 244 -13.45 -11.07 18.54
CA GLU A 244 -14.55 -11.61 17.78
C GLU A 244 -14.88 -13.03 18.27
N SER A 245 -16.15 -13.27 18.58
CA SER A 245 -16.66 -14.62 18.85
C SER A 245 -18.09 -14.76 18.34
N VAL A 246 -18.44 -15.97 17.90
CA VAL A 246 -19.80 -16.30 17.44
C VAL A 246 -20.45 -17.21 18.48
N GLY A 247 -21.64 -16.82 18.94
CA GLY A 247 -22.43 -17.60 19.90
C GLY A 247 -23.15 -18.78 19.24
N PRO A 248 -23.82 -19.63 20.06
CA PRO A 248 -24.65 -20.73 19.54
C PRO A 248 -25.81 -20.28 18.64
N ASP A 249 -26.22 -19.02 18.76
CA ASP A 249 -27.25 -18.36 17.94
C ASP A 249 -26.73 -17.87 16.58
N GLY A 250 -25.43 -18.07 16.28
CA GLY A 250 -24.80 -17.60 15.05
C GLY A 250 -24.53 -16.10 15.02
N VAL A 251 -24.71 -15.39 16.14
CA VAL A 251 -24.51 -13.94 16.22
C VAL A 251 -23.05 -13.63 16.56
N LEU A 252 -22.43 -12.75 15.78
CA LEU A 252 -21.11 -12.21 16.07
C LEU A 252 -21.19 -11.24 17.25
N THR A 253 -20.43 -11.53 18.29
CA THR A 253 -20.23 -10.65 19.44
C THR A 253 -18.83 -10.08 19.43
N LEU A 254 -18.71 -8.81 19.83
CA LEU A 254 -17.45 -8.09 19.91
C LEU A 254 -17.17 -7.70 21.36
N ARG A 255 -15.97 -7.98 21.85
CA ARG A 255 -15.52 -7.59 23.19
C ARG A 255 -14.21 -6.83 23.12
N THR A 256 -14.04 -5.83 23.98
CA THR A 256 -12.74 -5.14 24.03
C THR A 256 -11.70 -6.08 24.63
N LYS A 257 -10.64 -6.35 23.87
CA LYS A 257 -9.47 -7.11 24.32
C LYS A 257 -8.25 -6.22 24.33
N ARG A 258 -7.41 -6.41 25.34
CA ARG A 258 -6.14 -5.70 25.50
C ARG A 258 -5.03 -6.73 25.61
N THR A 259 -4.08 -6.68 24.68
CA THR A 259 -2.99 -7.65 24.61
C THR A 259 -1.66 -6.92 24.79
N PRO A 260 -0.88 -7.23 25.84
CA PRO A 260 0.47 -6.72 25.98
C PRO A 260 1.36 -7.31 24.89
N LEU A 261 2.24 -6.51 24.33
CA LEU A 261 3.20 -6.94 23.32
C LEU A 261 4.48 -7.47 23.96
N PRO A 262 5.19 -8.42 23.32
CA PRO A 262 6.52 -8.83 23.73
C PRO A 262 7.44 -7.62 23.87
N ARG A 263 8.29 -7.59 24.91
CA ARG A 263 9.30 -6.55 25.06
C ARG A 263 10.26 -6.62 23.86
N GLU A 264 10.68 -5.46 23.35
CA GLU A 264 11.84 -5.40 22.46
C GLU A 264 13.04 -5.83 23.29
N GLU A 265 13.63 -6.97 22.96
CA GLU A 265 14.93 -7.35 23.48
C GLU A 265 15.90 -6.27 23.00
N LYS A 266 16.45 -5.48 23.92
CA LYS A 266 17.51 -4.55 23.58
C LYS A 266 18.69 -5.40 23.16
N THR A 267 18.98 -5.45 21.87
CA THR A 267 20.32 -5.80 21.40
C THR A 267 21.25 -4.73 21.96
N LEU A 268 21.79 -4.99 23.15
CA LEU A 268 22.94 -4.28 23.69
C LEU A 268 24.10 -4.70 22.80
N ASP A 269 24.31 -3.95 21.72
CA ASP A 269 25.56 -4.01 20.99
C ASP A 269 26.66 -3.67 21.99
N ASN A 270 27.41 -4.71 22.34
CA ASN A 270 28.70 -4.61 22.98
C ASN A 270 29.58 -3.70 22.11
N VAL A 271 29.59 -2.41 22.44
CA VAL A 271 30.73 -1.54 22.16
C VAL A 271 31.88 -2.09 23.01
N LYS A 272 32.51 -3.16 22.51
CA LYS A 272 33.84 -3.55 22.95
C LYS A 272 34.76 -2.43 22.50
N SER A 273 35.08 -1.58 23.46
CA SER A 273 36.23 -0.70 23.47
C SER A 273 37.46 -1.47 22.99
N GLY A 274 37.91 -1.18 21.77
CA GLY A 274 39.29 -1.44 21.35
C GLY A 274 40.13 -0.32 21.95
N ALA A 275 40.69 -0.59 23.13
CA ALA A 275 41.87 0.09 23.64
C ALA A 275 43.12 -0.57 23.04
#